data_AF-A0A382B402-F1
#
_entry.id   AF-A0A382B402-F1
#
_cell.length_a   1.000
_cell.length_b   1.000
_cell.length_c   1.000
_cell.angle_alpha   90.00
_cell.angle_beta   90.00
_cell.angle_gamma   90.00
#
_symmetry.space_group_name_H-M   'P 1'
#
loop_
_entity.id
_entity.type
_entity.pdbx_description
1 polymer ?
#
loop_
_entity_poly.entity_id
_entity_poly.type
_entity_poly.pdbx_seq_one_letter_code
_entity_poly.pdbx_strand_id
1 'polypeptide(L)' 'MNKVADNLKDNVKWKLYGLTYGLAIGTGVAITFGVALDNIAIGISIGLGSGVSLGAGFSLLLSRRKFC' A
#
# COMPACT_ATOMS: atom_id res chain seq x y z
N MET A 1 8.47 0.37 -31.69
CA MET A 1 8.25 1.61 -30.93
C MET A 1 7.51 1.27 -29.63
N ASN A 2 8.21 1.00 -28.51
CA ASN A 2 7.59 0.99 -27.15
C ASN A 2 8.60 0.98 -25.98
N LYS A 3 9.91 1.07 -26.26
CA LYS A 3 10.96 0.89 -25.23
C LYS A 3 10.86 1.95 -24.11
N VAL A 4 10.38 3.15 -24.45
CA VAL A 4 10.16 4.25 -23.50
C VAL A 4 8.98 3.98 -22.54
N ALA A 5 7.90 3.36 -23.02
CA ALA A 5 6.74 3.06 -22.17
C ALA A 5 7.01 1.92 -21.18
N ASP A 6 7.82 0.94 -21.58
CA ASP A 6 8.26 -0.15 -20.70
C ASP A 6 9.16 0.37 -19.57
N ASN A 7 10.12 1.24 -19.91
CA ASN A 7 11.02 1.93 -18.96
C ASN A 7 10.28 2.79 -17.93
N LEU A 8 9.22 3.48 -18.33
CA LEU A 8 8.36 4.19 -17.39
C LEU A 8 7.63 3.21 -16.47
N LYS A 9 7.17 2.07 -16.99
CA LYS A 9 6.38 1.08 -16.24
C LYS A 9 7.20 0.35 -15.19
N ASP A 10 8.45 0.00 -15.45
CA ASP A 10 9.33 -0.57 -14.42
C ASP A 10 9.67 0.43 -13.32
N ASN A 11 9.74 1.73 -13.65
CA ASN A 11 10.00 2.76 -12.66
C ASN A 11 8.82 3.00 -11.70
N VAL A 12 7.58 2.97 -12.21
CA VAL A 12 6.40 3.02 -11.31
C VAL A 12 6.18 1.72 -10.57
N LYS A 13 6.62 0.57 -11.12
CA LYS A 13 6.45 -0.75 -10.49
C LYS A 13 7.08 -0.80 -9.10
N TRP A 14 8.36 -0.46 -8.93
CA TRP A 14 9.04 -0.49 -7.62
C TRP A 14 8.39 0.41 -6.57
N LYS A 15 7.86 1.56 -7.00
CA LYS A 15 7.14 2.48 -6.12
C LYS A 15 5.77 1.94 -5.72
N LEU A 16 5.10 1.27 -6.66
CA LEU A 16 3.80 0.65 -6.47
C LEU A 16 3.87 -0.60 -5.59
N TYR A 17 4.95 -1.38 -5.63
CA TYR A 17 5.09 -2.56 -4.77
C TYR A 17 4.94 -2.21 -3.29
N GLY A 18 5.61 -1.15 -2.79
CA GLY A 18 5.47 -0.73 -1.39
C GLY A 18 4.05 -0.31 -1.01
N LEU A 19 3.35 0.39 -1.91
CA LEU A 19 1.96 0.78 -1.71
C LEU A 19 1.03 -0.45 -1.73
N THR A 20 1.20 -1.36 -2.69
CA THR A 20 0.42 -2.58 -2.84
C THR A 20 0.57 -3.50 -1.63
N TYR A 21 1.78 -3.67 -1.09
CA TYR A 21 1.99 -4.45 0.13
C TYR A 21 1.27 -3.83 1.33
N GLY A 22 1.38 -2.51 1.52
CA GLY A 22 0.66 -1.81 2.60
C GLY A 22 -0.86 -1.90 2.45
N LEU A 23 -1.38 -1.75 1.23
CA LEU A 23 -2.80 -1.91 0.95
C LEU A 23 -3.27 -3.35 1.20
N ALA A 24 -2.51 -4.36 0.76
CA ALA A 24 -2.88 -5.76 0.93
C ALA A 24 -2.98 -6.13 2.42
N ILE A 25 -1.99 -5.72 3.22
CA ILE A 25 -2.01 -5.93 4.68
C ILE A 25 -3.16 -5.15 5.32
N GLY A 26 -3.29 -3.86 4.99
CA GLY A 26 -4.34 -2.99 5.52
C GLY A 26 -5.75 -3.48 5.21
N THR A 27 -5.97 -4.03 4.01
CA THR A 27 -7.26 -4.58 3.59
C THR A 27 -7.57 -5.87 4.34
N GLY A 28 -6.58 -6.75 4.54
CA GLY A 28 -6.75 -7.95 5.38
C GLY A 28 -7.12 -7.62 6.83
N VAL A 29 -6.44 -6.63 7.41
CA VAL A 29 -6.73 -6.12 8.76
C VAL A 29 -8.10 -5.44 8.81
N ALA A 30 -8.47 -4.65 7.80
CA ALA A 30 -9.77 -3.97 7.69
C ALA A 30 -10.94 -4.97 7.74
N ILE A 31 -10.85 -6.04 6.96
CA ILE A 31 -11.90 -7.05 6.87
C ILE A 31 -11.96 -7.83 8.19
N THR A 32 -10.82 -8.22 8.76
CA THR A 32 -10.75 -8.97 10.02
C THR A 32 -11.33 -8.17 11.19
N PHE A 33 -10.94 -6.90 11.33
CA PHE A 33 -11.48 -6.01 12.37
C PHE A 33 -12.94 -5.63 12.10
N GLY A 34 -13.33 -5.47 10.84
CA GLY A 34 -14.71 -5.17 10.46
C GLY A 34 -15.68 -6.30 10.83
N VAL A 35 -15.25 -7.55 10.66
CA VAL A 35 -16.01 -8.74 11.08
C VAL A 35 -15.98 -8.91 12.60
N ALA A 36 -14.82 -8.72 13.25
CA ALA A 36 -14.68 -8.88 14.70
C ALA A 36 -15.50 -7.88 15.51
N LEU A 37 -15.69 -6.66 15.00
CA LEU A 37 -16.44 -5.59 15.65
C LEU A 37 -17.94 -5.59 15.31
N ASP A 38 -18.41 -6.53 14.47
CA ASP A 38 -19.75 -6.52 13.86
C ASP A 38 -20.07 -5.16 13.18
N ASN A 39 -19.03 -4.44 12.77
CA ASN A 39 -19.13 -3.09 12.27
C ASN A 39 -18.07 -2.83 11.21
N ILE A 40 -18.45 -3.17 9.97
CA ILE A 40 -17.54 -3.11 8.82
C ILE A 40 -17.09 -1.68 8.52
N ALA A 41 -17.90 -0.67 8.87
CA ALA A 41 -17.56 0.73 8.69
C ALA A 41 -16.32 1.14 9.51
N ILE A 42 -16.24 0.68 10.77
CA ILE A 42 -15.13 0.97 11.68
C ILE A 42 -13.89 0.18 11.25
N GLY A 43 -14.06 -1.10 10.90
CA GLY A 43 -12.97 -1.94 10.40
C GLY A 43 -12.34 -1.40 9.12
N ILE A 44 -13.15 -0.97 8.15
CA ILE A 44 -12.67 -0.33 6.93
C ILE A 44 -11.98 1.00 7.25
N SER A 45 -12.57 1.87 8.07
CA SER A 45 -11.97 3.17 8.38
C SER A 45 -10.58 3.03 9.01
N ILE A 46 -10.42 2.13 9.98
CA ILE A 46 -9.13 1.87 10.65
C ILE A 46 -8.16 1.11 9.75
N GLY A 47 -8.61 0.05 9.07
CA GLY A 47 -7.71 -0.81 8.30
C GLY A 47 -7.26 -0.17 6.98
N LEU A 48 -8.15 0.54 6.27
CA LEU A 48 -7.75 1.33 5.09
C LEU A 48 -6.97 2.58 5.50
N GLY A 49 -7.35 3.27 6.58
CA GLY A 49 -6.62 4.43 7.08
C GLY A 49 -5.18 4.08 7.47
N SER A 50 -5.01 3.06 8.32
CA SER A 50 -3.68 2.58 8.73
C SER A 50 -2.91 1.91 7.59
N GLY A 51 -3.58 1.13 6.75
CA GLY A 51 -2.99 0.46 5.58
C GLY A 51 -2.44 1.41 4.53
N VAL A 52 -3.19 2.47 4.21
CA VAL A 52 -2.75 3.52 3.28
C VAL A 52 -1.62 4.34 3.89
N SER A 53 -1.71 4.75 5.16
CA SER A 53 -0.63 5.48 5.84
C SER A 53 0.65 4.65 5.95
N LEU A 54 0.55 3.36 6.26
CA LEU A 54 1.70 2.45 6.31
C LEU A 54 2.25 2.16 4.92
N GLY A 55 1.40 1.90 3.92
CA GLY A 55 1.83 1.65 2.54
C GLY A 55 2.48 2.88 1.88
N ALA A 56 1.88 4.05 2.08
CA ALA A 56 2.46 5.31 1.62
C ALA A 56 3.72 5.64 2.41
N GLY A 57 3.71 5.48 3.73
CA GLY A 57 4.86 5.68 4.61
C GLY A 57 6.03 4.79 4.25
N PHE A 58 5.81 3.49 4.07
CA PHE A 58 6.84 2.55 3.61
C PHE A 58 7.31 2.84 2.19
N SER A 59 6.41 3.19 1.26
CA SER A 59 6.82 3.55 -0.11
C SER A 59 7.71 4.80 -0.12
N LEU A 60 7.39 5.79 0.73
CA LEU A 60 8.18 7.01 0.90
C LEU A 60 9.49 6.75 1.66
N LEU A 61 9.46 5.91 2.70
CA LEU A 61 10.62 5.52 3.49
C LEU A 61 11.60 4.67 2.66
N LEU A 62 11.10 3.73 1.86
CA LEU A 62 11.88 2.91 0.96
C LEU A 62 12.46 3.75 -0.18
N SER A 63 11.70 4.74 -0.67
CA SER A 63 12.22 5.74 -1.61
C SER A 63 13.31 6.63 -1.01
N ARG A 64 13.35 6.80 0.32
CA ARG A 64 14.40 7.53 1.06
C ARG A 64 15.57 6.61 1.47
N ARG A 65 15.36 5.30 1.56
CA ARG A 65 16.36 4.25 1.87
C ARG A 65 17.16 3.77 0.66
N LYS A 66 17.08 4.47 -0.49
CA LYS A 66 18.15 4.52 -1.52
C LYS A 66 19.41 5.24 -0.99
N PHE A 67 19.79 4.96 0.25
CA PHE A 67 20.95 5.47 0.95
C PHE A 67 21.77 4.27 1.44
N CYS A 68 22.36 3.56 0.48
CA CYS A 68 23.77 3.16 0.42
C CYS A 68 23.96 2.23 -0.80
#